data_AF-A0A6I4TD02-F1
#
_entry.id   AF-A0A6I4TD02-F1
#
_cell.length_a   1.000
_cell.length_b   1.000
_cell.length_c   1.000
_cell.angle_alpha   90.00
_cell.angle_beta   90.00
_cell.angle_gamma   90.00
#
_symmetry.space_group_name_H-M   'P 1'
#
loop_
_entity.id
_entity.type
_entity.pdbx_description
1 polymer ?
#
loop_
_entity_poly.entity_id
_entity_poly.type
_entity_poly.pdbx_seq_one_letter_code
_entity_poly.pdbx_strand_id
1 'polypeptide(L)'
;MPLAEPQIPQHASRRKRVVAGRGVRWAILAVAMGAVLVASQGFFLPAIVEQRNGLTFAAGDLAHALETQTAAQSAGHPTRVISTFADDRETPCRAFIRSDLSGIACRRAGGWHLAVQRDGADIAANDPRKFAAVERAIADAIRARPAARFLDADEEREMLERGWEAQ
;
A
#
# COMPACT_ATOMS: atom_id res chain seq x y z
N MET A 1 88.62 -1.67 16.50
CA MET A 1 87.39 -1.96 17.27
C MET A 1 86.22 -1.72 16.31
N PRO A 2 85.37 -2.73 16.06
CA PRO A 2 84.43 -2.75 14.93
C PRO A 2 83.14 -1.93 15.18
N LEU A 3 82.61 -1.40 14.08
CA LEU A 3 81.33 -0.69 13.96
C LEU A 3 80.16 -1.63 14.31
N ALA A 4 79.25 -1.16 15.17
CA ALA A 4 78.00 -1.84 15.47
C ALA A 4 76.95 -1.49 14.40
N GLU A 5 76.59 -2.48 13.61
CA GLU A 5 75.55 -2.39 12.57
C GLU A 5 74.16 -2.58 13.19
N PRO A 6 73.16 -1.72 12.91
CA PRO A 6 71.81 -1.90 13.42
C PRO A 6 71.03 -2.95 12.61
N GLN A 7 70.56 -3.99 13.29
CA GLN A 7 69.75 -5.06 12.70
C GLN A 7 68.29 -4.58 12.52
N ILE A 8 67.81 -4.51 11.28
CA ILE A 8 66.41 -4.17 10.95
C ILE A 8 65.56 -5.45 11.02
N PRO A 9 64.48 -5.50 11.83
CA PRO A 9 63.59 -6.65 11.85
C PRO A 9 62.76 -6.71 10.56
N GLN A 10 62.89 -7.80 9.80
CA GLN A 10 62.05 -8.07 8.63
C GLN A 10 60.69 -8.60 9.09
N HIS A 11 59.66 -7.75 9.03
CA HIS A 11 58.28 -8.19 9.17
C HIS A 11 57.85 -8.94 7.90
N ALA A 12 57.85 -10.28 7.98
CA ALA A 12 57.30 -11.14 6.95
C ALA A 12 55.79 -10.89 6.80
N SER A 13 55.39 -10.16 5.75
CA SER A 13 53.97 -9.96 5.43
C SER A 13 53.37 -11.27 4.93
N ARG A 14 52.65 -11.97 5.80
CA ARG A 14 51.88 -13.18 5.45
C ARG A 14 50.70 -12.78 4.56
N ARG A 15 50.89 -12.72 3.23
CA ARG A 15 49.78 -12.60 2.28
C ARG A 15 48.87 -13.82 2.45
N LYS A 16 47.69 -13.61 3.03
CA LYS A 16 46.65 -14.62 3.14
C LYS A 16 46.17 -14.97 1.72
N ARG A 17 46.56 -16.14 1.22
CA ARG A 17 45.99 -16.71 -0.01
C ARG A 17 44.53 -17.03 0.27
N VAL A 18 43.61 -16.31 -0.38
CA VAL A 18 42.19 -16.67 -0.40
C VAL A 18 42.05 -17.91 -1.27
N VAL A 19 41.91 -19.07 -0.64
CA VAL A 19 41.62 -20.33 -1.34
C VAL A 19 40.17 -20.24 -1.79
N ALA A 20 39.96 -19.93 -3.07
CA ALA A 20 38.66 -19.97 -3.71
C ALA A 20 38.19 -21.43 -3.79
N GLY A 21 37.53 -21.89 -2.73
CA GLY A 21 36.94 -23.21 -2.65
C GLY A 21 35.72 -23.35 -3.57
N ARG A 22 35.52 -24.56 -4.10
CA ARG A 22 34.35 -25.03 -4.88
C ARG A 22 32.96 -24.64 -4.31
N GLY A 23 32.87 -24.17 -3.06
CA GLY A 23 31.64 -23.68 -2.42
C GLY A 23 31.14 -22.30 -2.90
N VAL A 24 31.99 -21.50 -3.57
CA VAL A 24 31.57 -20.17 -4.07
C VAL A 24 30.54 -20.28 -5.19
N ARG A 25 30.61 -21.33 -6.03
CA ARG A 25 29.66 -21.55 -7.15
C ARG A 25 28.25 -21.89 -6.67
N TRP A 26 28.13 -22.64 -5.58
CA TRP A 26 26.83 -22.98 -4.97
C TRP A 26 26.22 -21.80 -4.22
N ALA A 27 27.05 -20.94 -3.61
CA ALA A 27 26.60 -19.72 -2.96
C ALA A 27 25.97 -18.72 -3.97
N ILE A 28 26.52 -18.61 -5.18
CA ILE A 28 25.96 -17.72 -6.22
C ILE A 28 24.60 -18.24 -6.73
N LEU A 29 24.44 -19.55 -6.91
CA LEU A 29 23.16 -20.16 -7.29
C LEU A 29 22.08 -19.97 -6.21
N ALA A 30 22.43 -20.12 -4.94
CA ALA A 30 21.50 -19.92 -3.83
C ALA A 30 21.00 -18.46 -3.74
N VAL A 31 21.88 -17.48 -3.96
CA VAL A 31 21.50 -16.05 -3.98
C VAL A 31 20.59 -15.73 -5.18
N ALA A 32 20.90 -16.26 -6.37
CA ALA A 32 20.07 -16.04 -7.55
C ALA A 32 18.66 -16.65 -7.40
N MET A 33 18.55 -17.84 -6.81
CA MET A 33 17.26 -18.50 -6.59
C MET A 33 16.44 -17.80 -5.50
N GLY A 34 17.08 -17.28 -4.45
CA GLY A 34 16.43 -16.43 -3.45
C GLY A 34 15.91 -15.12 -4.02
N ALA A 35 16.67 -14.47 -4.91
CA ALA A 35 16.27 -13.22 -5.55
C ALA A 35 15.05 -13.39 -6.47
N VAL A 36 14.98 -14.49 -7.23
CA VAL A 36 13.81 -14.81 -8.09
C VAL A 36 12.57 -15.10 -7.24
N LEU A 37 12.71 -15.76 -6.09
CA LEU A 37 11.58 -16.06 -5.20
C LEU A 37 10.99 -14.80 -4.55
N VAL A 38 11.83 -13.83 -4.19
CA VAL A 38 11.37 -12.55 -3.64
C VAL A 38 10.75 -11.67 -4.73
N ALA A 39 11.30 -11.68 -5.94
CA ALA A 39 10.76 -10.91 -7.05
C ALA A 39 9.41 -11.46 -7.57
N SER A 40 9.18 -12.77 -7.50
CA SER A 40 7.92 -13.38 -7.96
C SER A 40 6.76 -13.16 -7.01
N GLN A 41 6.99 -12.92 -5.72
CA GLN A 41 5.91 -12.66 -4.74
C GLN A 41 5.09 -11.41 -5.05
N GLY A 42 5.68 -10.38 -5.69
CA GLY A 42 4.96 -9.18 -6.11
C GLY A 42 4.13 -9.35 -7.39
N PHE A 43 4.36 -10.41 -8.16
CA PHE A 43 3.70 -10.62 -9.46
C PHE A 43 2.35 -11.35 -9.35
N PHE A 44 2.12 -12.09 -8.25
CA PHE A 44 0.91 -12.89 -8.05
C PHE A 44 -0.16 -12.24 -7.16
N LEU A 45 0.15 -11.12 -6.49
CA LEU A 45 -0.85 -10.37 -5.73
C LEU A 45 -1.63 -9.45 -6.69
N PRO A 46 -2.97 -9.50 -6.69
CA PRO A 46 -3.76 -8.59 -7.50
C PRO A 46 -3.45 -7.15 -7.08
N ALA A 47 -3.11 -6.30 -8.05
CA ALA A 47 -2.87 -4.90 -7.77
C ALA A 47 -4.16 -4.26 -7.22
N ILE A 48 -4.04 -3.56 -6.09
CA ILE A 48 -5.15 -2.83 -5.45
C ILE A 48 -5.50 -1.55 -6.21
N VAL A 49 -4.64 -1.14 -7.13
CA VAL A 49 -4.78 0.05 -7.97
C VAL A 49 -4.34 -0.25 -9.39
N GLU A 50 -4.94 0.44 -10.35
CA GLU A 50 -4.56 0.41 -11.75
C GLU A 50 -4.49 1.83 -12.31
N GLN A 51 -3.56 2.06 -13.23
CA GLN A 51 -3.46 3.35 -13.95
C GLN A 51 -4.21 3.23 -15.28
N ARG A 52 -5.18 4.12 -15.49
CA ARG A 52 -5.95 4.21 -16.74
C ARG A 52 -5.95 5.66 -17.19
N ASN A 53 -5.35 5.94 -18.36
CA ASN A 53 -5.29 7.29 -18.93
C ASN A 53 -4.72 8.35 -17.97
N GLY A 54 -3.70 7.99 -17.16
CA GLY A 54 -3.09 8.89 -16.18
C GLY A 54 -3.91 9.12 -14.91
N LEU A 55 -5.05 8.44 -14.76
CA LEU A 55 -5.85 8.43 -13.56
C LEU A 55 -5.64 7.11 -12.79
N THR A 56 -5.69 7.19 -11.46
CA THR A 56 -5.56 6.02 -10.60
C THR A 56 -6.95 5.50 -10.24
N PHE A 57 -7.23 4.24 -10.55
CA PHE A 57 -8.47 3.58 -10.17
C PHE A 57 -8.20 2.48 -9.15
N ALA A 58 -9.18 2.23 -8.29
CA ALA A 58 -9.20 1.01 -7.48
C ALA A 58 -9.27 -0.21 -8.40
N ALA A 59 -8.54 -1.26 -8.02
CA ALA A 59 -8.53 -2.55 -8.68
C ALA A 59 -8.62 -3.68 -7.64
N GLY A 60 -8.80 -4.90 -8.12
CA GLY A 60 -8.78 -6.10 -7.29
C GLY A 60 -9.78 -6.06 -6.12
N ASP A 61 -9.28 -6.37 -4.94
CA ASP A 61 -10.05 -6.42 -3.70
C ASP A 61 -10.52 -5.03 -3.22
N LEU A 62 -9.76 -3.96 -3.47
CA LEU A 62 -10.17 -2.59 -3.16
C LEU A 62 -11.39 -2.20 -4.00
N ALA A 63 -11.35 -2.45 -5.32
CA ALA A 63 -12.49 -2.19 -6.19
C ALA A 63 -13.72 -2.99 -5.76
N HIS A 64 -13.53 -4.28 -5.47
CA HIS A 64 -14.62 -5.14 -5.02
C HIS A 64 -15.25 -4.63 -3.71
N ALA A 65 -14.45 -4.27 -2.71
CA ALA A 65 -14.95 -3.76 -1.44
C ALA A 65 -15.73 -2.45 -1.60
N LEU A 66 -15.23 -1.53 -2.43
CA LEU A 66 -15.90 -0.28 -2.74
C LEU A 66 -17.20 -0.50 -3.54
N GLU A 67 -17.32 -1.61 -4.27
CA GLU A 67 -18.52 -1.94 -5.04
C GLU A 67 -19.59 -2.64 -4.19
N THR A 68 -19.24 -3.51 -3.26
CA THR A 68 -20.19 -4.47 -2.67
C THR A 68 -20.53 -4.25 -1.20
N GLN A 69 -19.67 -3.57 -0.45
CA GLN A 69 -19.83 -3.45 1.00
C GLN A 69 -20.52 -2.13 1.34
N THR A 70 -21.35 -2.09 2.38
CA THR A 70 -21.73 -0.82 3.04
C THR A 70 -20.65 -0.38 4.03
N ALA A 71 -20.67 0.89 4.44
CA ALA A 71 -19.81 1.38 5.52
C ALA A 71 -19.98 0.53 6.80
N ALA A 72 -21.24 0.19 7.13
CA ALA A 72 -21.58 -0.64 8.28
C ALA A 72 -21.05 -2.09 8.16
N GLN A 73 -21.11 -2.69 6.98
CA GLN A 73 -20.66 -4.08 6.76
C GLN A 73 -19.13 -4.21 6.74
N SER A 74 -18.42 -3.16 6.33
CA SER A 74 -16.97 -3.20 6.16
C SER A 74 -16.17 -3.28 7.48
N ALA A 75 -16.84 -3.20 8.63
CA ALA A 75 -16.21 -3.36 9.93
C ALA A 75 -15.57 -4.75 10.06
N GLY A 76 -14.25 -4.79 10.31
CA GLY A 76 -13.49 -6.03 10.42
C GLY A 76 -13.00 -6.61 9.10
N HIS A 77 -13.31 -5.98 7.96
CA HIS A 77 -12.77 -6.36 6.66
C HIS A 77 -11.41 -5.68 6.38
N PRO A 78 -10.57 -6.26 5.48
CA PRO A 78 -9.28 -5.66 5.10
C PRO A 78 -9.40 -4.26 4.48
N THR A 79 -10.55 -3.95 3.89
CA THR A 79 -10.93 -2.59 3.46
C THR A 79 -12.09 -2.14 4.31
N ARG A 80 -11.86 -1.13 5.14
CA ARG A 80 -12.90 -0.52 5.94
C ARG A 80 -13.38 0.75 5.27
N VAL A 81 -14.63 0.78 4.83
CA VAL A 81 -15.30 1.98 4.35
C VAL A 81 -15.82 2.74 5.56
N ILE A 82 -15.31 3.96 5.79
CA ILE A 82 -15.66 4.75 6.97
C ILE A 82 -16.83 5.70 6.73
N SER A 83 -17.04 6.12 5.48
CA SER A 83 -18.18 6.96 5.12
C SER A 83 -18.45 6.92 3.62
N THR A 84 -19.72 7.03 3.25
CA THR A 84 -20.17 7.26 1.88
C THR A 84 -20.83 8.64 1.81
N PHE A 85 -20.52 9.40 0.78
CA PHE A 85 -21.04 10.75 0.58
C PHE A 85 -21.13 11.07 -0.92
N ALA A 86 -21.99 12.00 -1.29
CA ALA A 86 -22.09 12.53 -2.64
C ALA A 86 -21.33 13.86 -2.75
N ASP A 87 -20.75 14.13 -3.93
CA ASP A 87 -20.22 15.45 -4.28
C ASP A 87 -21.31 16.40 -4.83
N ASP A 88 -20.89 17.57 -5.30
CA ASP A 88 -21.75 18.61 -5.87
C ASP A 88 -22.54 18.18 -7.12
N ARG A 89 -22.12 17.09 -7.77
CA ARG A 89 -22.77 16.50 -8.96
C ARG A 89 -23.49 15.20 -8.63
N GLU A 90 -23.80 14.98 -7.36
CA GLU A 90 -24.40 13.73 -6.86
C GLU A 90 -23.56 12.48 -7.19
N THR A 91 -22.26 12.66 -7.47
CA THR A 91 -21.37 11.54 -7.76
C THR A 91 -20.98 10.86 -6.44
N PRO A 92 -21.22 9.55 -6.28
CA PRO A 92 -20.92 8.87 -5.04
C PRO A 92 -19.40 8.78 -4.83
N CYS A 93 -18.97 9.14 -3.64
CA CYS A 93 -17.62 9.04 -3.14
C CYS A 93 -17.60 8.23 -1.83
N ARG A 94 -16.55 7.44 -1.66
CA ARG A 94 -16.37 6.54 -0.52
C ARG A 94 -15.00 6.76 0.09
N ALA A 95 -14.99 7.01 1.39
CA ALA A 95 -13.79 7.12 2.19
C ALA A 95 -13.45 5.75 2.77
N PHE A 96 -12.20 5.33 2.65
CA PHE A 96 -11.76 4.00 3.07
C PHE A 96 -10.40 4.03 3.75
N ILE A 97 -10.18 3.02 4.59
CA ILE A 97 -8.91 2.77 5.26
C ILE A 97 -8.51 1.31 5.01
N ARG A 98 -7.25 1.09 4.63
CA ARG A 98 -6.56 -0.21 4.55
C ARG A 98 -5.17 -0.10 5.13
N SER A 99 -4.56 -1.24 5.43
CA SER A 99 -3.18 -1.34 5.92
C SER A 99 -2.14 -0.89 4.90
N ASP A 100 -2.44 -1.02 3.61
CA ASP A 100 -1.55 -0.69 2.49
C ASP A 100 -1.86 0.68 1.85
N LEU A 101 -3.14 1.06 1.74
CA LEU A 101 -3.59 2.30 1.11
C LEU A 101 -4.87 2.81 1.76
N SER A 102 -4.92 4.09 2.09
CA SER A 102 -6.13 4.74 2.59
C SER A 102 -6.48 5.95 1.74
N GLY A 103 -7.74 6.40 1.76
CA GLY A 103 -8.10 7.57 0.98
C GLY A 103 -9.57 7.69 0.66
N ILE A 104 -9.83 8.34 -0.47
CA ILE A 104 -11.18 8.63 -0.95
C ILE A 104 -11.26 8.28 -2.42
N ALA A 105 -12.21 7.42 -2.76
CA ALA A 105 -12.51 7.03 -4.12
C ALA A 105 -13.87 7.60 -4.55
N CYS A 106 -13.95 8.19 -5.74
CA CYS A 106 -15.20 8.70 -6.30
C CYS A 106 -15.56 7.91 -7.56
N ARG A 107 -16.84 7.61 -7.72
CA ARG A 107 -17.38 6.88 -8.87
C ARG A 107 -17.10 7.67 -10.15
N ARG A 108 -16.60 6.98 -11.18
CA ARG A 108 -16.44 7.50 -12.52
C ARG A 108 -16.74 6.40 -13.53
N ALA A 109 -16.81 6.77 -14.81
CA ALA A 109 -16.92 5.82 -15.90
C ALA A 109 -15.80 4.76 -15.78
N GLY A 110 -16.19 3.49 -15.61
CA GLY A 110 -15.26 2.37 -15.50
C GLY A 110 -14.76 2.05 -14.09
N GLY A 111 -15.27 2.69 -13.03
CA GLY A 111 -15.07 2.25 -11.64
C GLY A 111 -14.77 3.37 -10.66
N TRP A 112 -14.02 3.03 -9.60
CA TRP A 112 -13.73 3.93 -8.48
C TRP A 112 -12.39 4.64 -8.68
N HIS A 113 -12.44 5.94 -9.00
CA HIS A 113 -11.25 6.78 -9.16
C HIS A 113 -10.73 7.27 -7.80
N LEU A 114 -9.45 7.06 -7.52
CA LEU A 114 -8.80 7.47 -6.27
C LEU A 114 -8.47 8.97 -6.28
N ALA A 115 -9.42 9.77 -5.84
CA ALA A 115 -9.31 11.22 -5.76
C ALA A 115 -8.35 11.70 -4.65
N VAL A 116 -8.22 10.92 -3.58
CA VAL A 116 -7.25 11.16 -2.49
C VAL A 116 -6.59 9.84 -2.15
N GLN A 117 -5.26 9.86 -2.05
CA GLN A 117 -4.45 8.71 -1.63
C GLN A 117 -3.59 9.12 -0.44
N ARG A 118 -3.50 8.23 0.54
CA ARG A 118 -2.75 8.35 1.79
C ARG A 118 -2.13 7.00 2.10
N ASP A 119 -1.05 7.03 2.86
CA ASP A 119 -0.45 5.80 3.38
C ASP A 119 -1.48 5.00 4.17
N GLY A 120 -1.38 3.67 4.09
CA GLY A 120 -2.22 2.78 4.85
C GLY A 120 -2.05 2.93 6.36
N ALA A 121 -3.10 2.61 7.09
CA ALA A 121 -3.11 2.46 8.54
C ALA A 121 -3.62 1.07 8.89
N ASP A 122 -2.95 0.43 9.86
CA ASP A 122 -3.43 -0.85 10.36
C ASP A 122 -4.85 -0.65 10.94
N ILE A 123 -5.81 -1.37 10.37
CA ILE A 123 -7.21 -1.34 10.82
C ILE A 123 -7.36 -2.23 12.07
N ALA A 124 -6.41 -3.14 12.30
CA ALA A 124 -6.32 -3.88 13.56
C ALA A 124 -5.80 -2.97 14.67
N ALA A 125 -6.17 -3.30 15.92
CA ALA A 125 -5.90 -2.50 17.11
C ALA A 125 -4.40 -2.35 17.50
N ASN A 126 -3.47 -2.72 16.62
CA ASN A 126 -2.03 -2.64 16.86
C ASN A 126 -1.54 -1.18 16.87
N ASP A 127 -2.21 -0.27 16.15
CA ASP A 127 -1.89 1.17 16.15
C ASP A 127 -3.14 2.07 16.03
N PRO A 128 -3.94 2.22 17.10
CA PRO A 128 -5.15 3.05 17.09
C PRO A 128 -4.84 4.54 16.88
N ARG A 129 -3.61 4.99 17.18
CA ARG A 129 -3.21 6.39 17.00
C ARG A 129 -3.01 6.71 15.52
N LYS A 130 -2.33 5.82 14.79
CA LYS A 130 -2.16 5.97 13.35
C LYS A 130 -3.50 5.89 12.61
N PHE A 131 -4.37 4.94 12.99
CA PHE A 131 -5.72 4.86 12.45
C PHE A 131 -6.49 6.18 12.64
N ALA A 132 -6.54 6.71 13.87
CA ALA A 132 -7.22 7.97 14.17
C ALA A 132 -6.58 9.19 13.48
N ALA A 133 -5.28 9.15 13.18
CA ALA A 133 -4.60 10.21 12.41
C ALA A 133 -5.02 10.17 10.92
N VAL A 134 -5.05 8.98 10.32
CA VAL A 134 -5.51 8.81 8.92
C VAL A 134 -7.00 9.13 8.79
N GLU A 135 -7.82 8.67 9.72
CA GLU A 135 -9.25 8.96 9.76
C GLU A 135 -9.53 10.47 9.81
N ARG A 136 -8.82 11.20 10.69
CA ARG A 136 -8.89 12.68 10.72
C ARG A 136 -8.44 13.31 9.42
N ALA A 137 -7.32 12.88 8.85
CA ALA A 137 -6.82 13.42 7.59
C ALA A 137 -7.80 13.18 6.42
N ILE A 138 -8.51 12.05 6.41
CA ILE A 138 -9.57 11.76 5.44
C ILE A 138 -10.78 12.65 5.71
N ALA A 139 -11.23 12.77 6.95
CA ALA A 139 -12.33 13.66 7.32
C ALA A 139 -12.06 15.12 6.91
N ASP A 140 -10.82 15.60 7.09
CA ASP A 140 -10.39 16.93 6.65
C ASP A 140 -10.48 17.06 5.12
N ALA A 141 -10.04 16.02 4.38
CA ALA A 141 -10.14 15.98 2.93
C ALA A 141 -11.60 15.90 2.42
N ILE A 142 -12.52 15.29 3.17
CA ILE A 142 -13.95 15.33 2.88
C ILE A 142 -14.49 16.75 3.11
N ARG A 143 -14.16 17.39 4.24
CA ARG A 143 -14.62 18.76 4.55
C ARG A 143 -14.08 19.81 3.58
N ALA A 144 -12.92 19.57 2.98
CA ALA A 144 -12.37 20.42 1.93
C ALA A 144 -13.16 20.31 0.60
N ARG A 145 -14.05 19.32 0.45
CA ARG A 145 -14.91 19.21 -0.73
C ARG A 145 -16.18 20.06 -0.57
N PRO A 146 -16.48 20.91 -1.55
CA PRO A 146 -17.74 21.66 -1.58
C PRO A 146 -18.94 20.69 -1.62
N ALA A 147 -19.99 21.04 -0.89
CA ALA A 147 -21.29 20.36 -0.93
C ALA A 147 -21.24 18.84 -0.65
N ALA A 148 -20.22 18.34 0.07
CA ALA A 148 -20.17 16.95 0.47
C ALA A 148 -21.39 16.59 1.34
N ARG A 149 -22.26 15.72 0.83
CA ARG A 149 -23.46 15.25 1.53
C ARG A 149 -23.27 13.79 1.92
N PHE A 150 -23.19 13.53 3.22
CA PHE A 150 -23.12 12.15 3.71
C PHE A 150 -24.42 11.41 3.41
N LEU A 151 -24.29 10.16 2.97
CA LEU A 151 -25.40 9.25 2.79
C LEU A 151 -25.66 8.52 4.12
N ASP A 152 -26.93 8.32 4.44
CA ASP A 152 -27.31 7.42 5.51
C ASP A 152 -27.24 5.94 5.06
N ALA A 153 -27.59 5.05 5.99
CA ALA A 153 -27.51 3.61 5.74
C ALA A 153 -28.54 3.10 4.71
N ASP A 154 -29.70 3.75 4.59
CA ASP A 154 -30.73 3.34 3.64
C ASP A 154 -30.38 3.85 2.24
N GLU A 155 -29.96 5.11 2.12
CA GLU A 155 -29.44 5.69 0.87
C GLU A 155 -28.23 4.91 0.33
N GLU A 156 -27.31 4.49 1.18
CA GLU A 156 -26.15 3.69 0.78
C GLU A 156 -26.58 2.30 0.25
N ARG A 157 -27.56 1.66 0.89
CA ARG A 157 -28.09 0.36 0.43
C ARG A 157 -28.78 0.49 -0.91
N GLU A 158 -29.58 1.54 -1.10
CA GLU A 158 -30.22 1.79 -2.39
C GLU A 158 -29.20 2.01 -3.51
N MET A 159 -28.12 2.75 -3.24
CA MET A 159 -27.05 2.93 -4.23
C MET A 159 -26.34 1.60 -4.54
N LEU A 160 -26.11 0.74 -3.54
CA LEU A 160 -25.58 -0.60 -3.76
C LEU A 160 -26.48 -1.44 -4.66
N GLU A 161 -27.79 -1.47 -4.38
CA GLU A 161 -28.77 -2.23 -5.16
C GLU A 161 -28.85 -1.77 -6.63
N ARG A 162 -28.64 -0.48 -6.87
CA ARG A 162 -28.60 0.12 -8.21
C ARG A 162 -27.20 0.20 -8.82
N GLY A 163 -26.19 -0.44 -8.22
CA GLY A 163 -24.84 -0.50 -8.80
C GLY A 163 -24.11 0.85 -8.87
N TRP A 164 -24.38 1.75 -7.92
CA TRP A 164 -23.72 3.06 -7.78
C TRP A 164 -23.89 4.00 -8.98
N GLU A 165 -25.01 3.89 -9.68
CA GLU A 165 -25.40 4.88 -10.68
C GLU A 165 -25.77 6.20 -10.00
N ALA A 166 -25.39 7.33 -10.61
CA ALA A 166 -25.81 8.65 -10.15
C ALA A 166 -27.34 8.77 -10.32
N GLN A 167 -27.98 9.51 -9.41
CA GLN A 167 -29.43 9.79 -9.48
C GLN A 167 -29.76 10.78 -10.61
#